data_AF-A0A950ZS63-F1
#
_entry.id   AF-A0A950ZS63-F1
#
_cell.length_a   1.000
_cell.length_b   1.000
_cell.length_c   1.000
_cell.angle_alpha   90.00
_cell.angle_beta   90.00
_cell.angle_gamma   90.00
#
_symmetry.space_group_name_H-M   'P 1'
#
loop_
_entity.id
_entity.type
_entity.pdbx_description
1 polymer ?
#
loop_
_entity_poly.entity_id
_entity_poly.type
_entity_poly.pdbx_seq_one_letter_code
_entity_poly.pdbx_strand_id
1 'polypeptide(L)' 'MSVYGVHKFLKRAQRDDALCAAVMQDAGAALREFPLSDKERAALLAGDVLALNRMGVHGYLLQTLARRKLFGLTPEAYI' A
#
# COMPACT_ATOMS: atom_id res chain seq x y z
N MET A 1 -13.56 -1.40 11.52
CA MET A 1 -12.94 -0.60 10.43
C MET A 1 -12.99 -1.42 9.15
N SER A 2 -13.16 -0.80 8.00
CA SER A 2 -13.14 -1.47 6.69
C SER A 2 -11.80 -1.21 6.01
N VAL A 3 -11.06 -2.26 5.63
CA VAL A 3 -9.78 -2.19 4.89
C VAL A 3 -9.95 -1.96 3.38
N TYR A 4 -11.15 -1.56 2.97
CA TYR A 4 -11.53 -1.44 1.57
C TYR A 4 -10.66 -0.42 0.81
N GLY A 5 -10.31 0.70 1.43
CA GLY A 5 -9.45 1.72 0.81
C GLY A 5 -8.09 1.14 0.44
N VAL A 6 -7.48 0.38 1.36
CA VAL A 6 -6.19 -0.29 1.13
C VAL A 6 -6.32 -1.36 0.04
N HIS A 7 -7.37 -2.18 0.06
CA HIS A 7 -7.58 -3.20 -0.97
C HIS A 7 -7.76 -2.58 -2.36
N LYS A 8 -8.50 -1.46 -2.45
CA LYS A 8 -8.70 -0.72 -3.70
C LYS A 8 -7.38 -0.20 -4.25
N PHE A 9 -6.56 0.41 -3.39
CA PHE A 9 -5.23 0.85 -3.74
C PHE A 9 -4.37 -0.31 -4.25
N LEU A 10 -4.24 -1.40 -3.48
CA LEU A 10 -3.38 -2.54 -3.83
C LEU A 10 -3.82 -3.19 -5.14
N LYS A 11 -5.13 -3.39 -5.36
CA LYS A 11 -5.64 -3.93 -6.63
C LYS A 11 -5.32 -3.04 -7.82
N ARG A 12 -5.33 -1.71 -7.65
CA ARG A 12 -4.97 -0.78 -8.74
C ARG A 12 -3.46 -0.80 -8.98
N ALA A 13 -2.66 -0.75 -7.93
CA ALA A 13 -1.20 -0.77 -8.00
C ALA A 13 -0.63 -2.05 -8.67
N GLN A 14 -1.38 -3.16 -8.65
CA GLN A 14 -1.01 -4.39 -9.37
C GLN A 14 -0.87 -4.22 -10.89
N ARG A 15 -1.63 -3.29 -11.48
CA ARG A 15 -1.76 -3.15 -12.94
C ARG A 15 -1.50 -1.74 -13.47
N ASP A 16 -1.37 -0.76 -12.59
CA ASP A 16 -1.22 0.65 -12.93
C ASP A 16 0.21 1.11 -12.61
N ASP A 17 1.06 1.11 -13.63
CA ASP A 17 2.44 1.60 -13.53
C ASP A 17 2.50 3.10 -13.24
N ALA A 18 1.56 3.88 -13.79
CA ALA A 18 1.52 5.33 -13.59
C ALA A 18 1.19 5.67 -12.12
N LEU A 19 0.26 4.94 -11.51
CA LEU A 19 0.00 5.05 -10.07
C LEU A 19 1.25 4.71 -9.25
N CYS A 20 1.97 3.64 -9.61
CA CYS A 20 3.17 3.24 -8.87
C CYS A 20 4.25 4.32 -8.97
N ALA A 21 4.46 4.90 -10.14
CA ALA A 21 5.37 6.03 -10.34
C ALA A 21 4.94 7.25 -9.54
N ALA A 22 3.65 7.59 -9.52
CA ALA A 22 3.11 8.69 -8.71
C ALA A 22 3.34 8.47 -7.21
N VAL A 23 3.14 7.25 -6.71
CA VAL A 23 3.42 6.89 -5.31
C VAL A 23 4.91 7.01 -4.98
N MET A 24 5.80 6.64 -5.90
CA MET A 24 7.25 6.78 -5.71
C MET A 24 7.70 8.24 -5.69
N GLN A 25 7.00 9.13 -6.39
CA GLN A 25 7.28 10.57 -6.38
C GLN A 25 6.72 11.27 -5.13
N ASP A 26 5.44 11.05 -4.83
CA ASP A 26 4.78 11.58 -3.64
C ASP A 26 3.65 10.63 -3.20
N ALA A 27 4.01 9.71 -2.32
CA ALA A 27 3.08 8.77 -1.71
C ALA A 27 1.93 9.47 -0.97
N GLY A 28 2.19 10.59 -0.31
CA GLY A 28 1.19 11.32 0.46
C GLY A 28 0.10 11.89 -0.44
N ALA A 29 0.49 12.52 -1.55
CA ALA A 29 -0.42 13.05 -2.55
C ALA A 29 -1.16 11.93 -3.29
N ALA A 30 -0.46 10.89 -3.76
CA ALA A 30 -1.06 9.78 -4.49
C ALA A 30 -2.11 9.04 -3.65
N LEU A 31 -1.89 8.88 -2.35
CA LEU A 31 -2.86 8.21 -1.47
C LEU A 31 -4.11 9.05 -1.17
N ARG A 32 -4.19 10.34 -1.53
CA ARG A 32 -5.39 11.17 -1.29
C ARG A 32 -6.59 10.77 -2.14
N GLU A 33 -6.36 10.12 -3.28
CA GLU A 33 -7.44 9.64 -4.16
C GLU A 33 -8.20 8.42 -3.58
N PHE A 34 -7.66 7.80 -2.52
CA PHE A 34 -8.23 6.62 -1.90
C PHE A 34 -8.94 6.96 -0.58
N PRO A 35 -10.08 6.31 -0.29
CA PRO A 35 -10.79 6.47 0.97
C PRO A 35 -10.08 5.70 2.08
N LEU A 36 -8.93 6.21 2.51
CA LEU A 36 -8.10 5.66 3.58
C LEU A 36 -8.33 6.45 4.87
N SER A 37 -8.53 5.74 5.96
CA SER A 37 -8.41 6.30 7.31
C SER A 37 -6.97 6.71 7.60
N ASP A 38 -6.79 7.57 8.61
CA ASP A 38 -5.47 8.04 9.02
C ASP A 38 -4.55 6.89 9.43
N LYS A 39 -5.10 5.85 10.09
CA LYS A 39 -4.36 4.65 10.49
C LYS A 39 -3.86 3.86 9.29
N GLU A 40 -4.71 3.66 8.28
CA GLU A 40 -4.33 2.94 7.06
C GLU A 40 -3.27 3.72 6.27
N ARG A 41 -3.45 5.05 6.16
CA ARG A 41 -2.50 5.92 5.48
C ARG A 41 -1.14 5.91 6.18
N ALA A 42 -1.11 6.03 7.50
CA ALA A 42 0.11 5.97 8.27
C ALA A 42 0.82 4.61 8.10
N ALA A 43 0.09 3.50 8.17
CA ALA A 43 0.66 2.16 7.99
C ALA A 43 1.22 1.96 6.57
N LEU A 44 0.54 2.45 5.53
CA LEU A 44 1.05 2.44 4.16
C LEU A 44 2.32 3.27 4.02
N LEU A 45 2.32 4.52 4.49
CA LEU A 45 3.47 5.42 4.39
C LEU A 45 4.70 4.91 5.17
N ALA A 46 4.47 4.22 6.29
CA ALA A 46 5.52 3.58 7.07
C ALA A 46 6.01 2.25 6.48
N GLY A 47 5.33 1.70 5.46
CA GLY A 47 5.61 0.37 4.95
C GLY A 47 5.33 -0.75 5.98
N ASP A 48 4.48 -0.50 6.99
CA ASP A 48 4.23 -1.46 8.07
C ASP A 48 3.24 -2.56 7.61
N VAL A 49 3.80 -3.56 6.92
CA VAL A 49 3.06 -4.71 6.39
C VAL A 49 2.35 -5.48 7.51
N LEU A 50 2.97 -5.58 8.69
CA LEU A 50 2.41 -6.30 9.83
C LEU A 50 1.19 -5.56 10.40
N ALA A 51 1.26 -4.24 10.53
CA ALA A 51 0.12 -3.43 10.93
C ALA A 51 -1.03 -3.54 9.91
N LEU A 52 -0.73 -3.45 8.61
CA LEU A 52 -1.73 -3.63 7.55
C LEU A 52 -2.38 -5.03 7.61
N ASN A 53 -1.59 -6.08 7.86
CA ASN A 53 -2.09 -7.43 8.03
C ASN A 53 -3.02 -7.54 9.27
N ARG A 54 -2.60 -6.99 10.41
CA ARG A 54 -3.41 -6.93 11.64
C ARG A 54 -4.70 -6.12 11.49
N MET A 55 -4.73 -5.15 10.58
CA MET A 55 -5.95 -4.42 10.22
C MET A 55 -6.93 -5.26 9.39
N GLY A 56 -6.50 -6.41 8.86
CA GLY A 56 -7.31 -7.31 8.03
C GLY A 56 -6.99 -7.23 6.53
N VAL A 57 -5.88 -6.59 6.14
CA VAL A 57 -5.46 -6.57 4.73
C VAL A 57 -4.97 -7.96 4.32
N HIS A 58 -5.50 -8.45 3.20
CA HIS A 58 -5.20 -9.81 2.75
C HIS A 58 -3.74 -9.94 2.32
N GLY A 59 -3.01 -10.95 2.82
CA GLY A 59 -1.58 -11.14 2.56
C GLY A 59 -1.20 -11.20 1.08
N TYR A 60 -2.05 -11.80 0.24
CA TYR A 60 -1.87 -11.79 -1.23
C TYR A 60 -1.77 -10.37 -1.81
N LEU A 61 -2.58 -9.43 -1.33
CA LEU A 61 -2.54 -8.04 -1.79
C LEU A 61 -1.31 -7.31 -1.24
N LEU A 62 -0.87 -7.64 -0.03
CA LEU A 62 0.33 -7.03 0.58
C LEU A 62 1.60 -7.34 -0.21
N GLN A 63 1.69 -8.51 -0.85
CA GLN A 63 2.80 -8.84 -1.75
C GLN A 63 2.97 -7.82 -2.89
N THR A 64 1.91 -7.12 -3.29
CA THR A 64 2.00 -6.06 -4.31
C THR A 64 2.94 -4.94 -3.87
N LEU A 65 2.98 -4.59 -2.58
CA LEU A 65 3.88 -3.55 -2.07
C LEU A 65 5.35 -3.91 -2.33
N ALA A 66 5.75 -5.12 -1.96
CA ALA A 66 7.11 -5.60 -2.15
C ALA A 66 7.46 -5.81 -3.63
N ARG A 67 6.55 -6.41 -4.42
CA ARG A 67 6.76 -6.65 -5.86
C ARG A 67 6.94 -5.35 -6.66
N ARG A 68 6.23 -4.30 -6.26
CA ARG A 68 6.23 -2.99 -6.93
C ARG A 68 7.18 -2.00 -6.27
N LYS A 69 7.92 -2.44 -5.26
CA LYS A 69 8.90 -1.65 -4.50
C LYS A 69 8.33 -0.36 -3.92
N LEU A 70 7.09 -0.41 -3.41
CA LEU A 70 6.36 0.75 -2.89
C LEU A 70 6.65 0.96 -1.40
N PHE A 71 6.65 2.22 -0.97
CA PHE A 71 6.87 2.62 0.44
C PHE A 71 8.16 2.07 1.06
N GLY A 72 9.23 1.95 0.24
CA GLY A 72 10.52 1.45 0.69
C GLY A 72 10.58 -0.07 0.92
N LEU A 73 9.49 -0.80 0.65
CA LEU A 73 9.48 -2.26 0.77
C LEU A 73 10.11 -2.89 -0.47
N THR A 74 11.10 -3.76 -0.30
CA THR A 74 11.60 -4.62 -1.39
C THR A 74 11.26 -6.09 -1.08
N PRO A 75 11.31 -6.99 -2.08
CA PRO A 75 11.10 -8.43 -1.84
C PRO A 75 12.02 -9.01 -0.76
N GLU A 76 13.24 -8.47 -0.64
CA GLU A 76 14.24 -8.88 0.36
C GLU A 76 13.90 -8.38 1.77
N ALA A 77 13.22 -7.23 1.88
CA ALA A 77 12.73 -6.68 3.15
C ALA A 77 11.37 -7.26 3.60
N TYR A 78 10.76 -8.12 2.76
CA TYR A 78 9.45 -8.73 3.01
C TYR A 78 9.54 -10.10 3.71
N ILE A 79 10.73 -10.51 4.17
CA ILE A 79 11.03 -11.82 4.77
C ILE A 79 10.94 -11.76 6.30
#